data_AF-A0A396HW95-F1
#
_entry.id   AF-A0A396HW95-F1
#
_cell.length_a   1.000
_cell.length_b   1.000
_cell.length_c   1.000
_cell.angle_alpha   90.00
_cell.angle_beta   90.00
_cell.angle_gamma   90.00
#
_symmetry.space_group_name_H-M   'P 1'
#
loop_
_entity.id
_entity.type
_entity.pdbx_description
1 polymer ?
#
loop_
_entity_poly.entity_id
_entity_poly.type
_entity_poly.pdbx_seq_one_letter_code
_entity_poly.pdbx_strand_id
1 'polypeptide(L)'
;MCLQNKVDQFVKNFRSPVINSFLVNFYLNCEQSNTIDQWISFAIAMGVGRIDLLFLGEPYLAHSSPRKYYKFAFDLFSEPNAYALKHLRLECCIVYNPTNCDFIPFKNLISLSLRKVEVDEMFIESLFPDCLLLEELYLASCNFKSSTPKIVRSSLCHFKVTGCYI
;
A
#
# COMPACT_ATOMS: atom_id res chain seq x y z
N MET A 1 9.45 -20.38 14.17
CA MET A 1 9.63 -20.14 12.72
C MET A 1 8.99 -18.81 12.39
N CYS A 2 9.78 -17.81 11.98
CA CYS A 2 9.29 -16.44 11.73
C CYS A 2 8.25 -16.43 10.60
N LEU A 3 7.24 -15.57 10.71
CA LEU A 3 6.15 -15.46 9.73
C LEU A 3 6.65 -15.11 8.33
N GLN A 4 7.70 -14.29 8.24
CA GLN A 4 8.43 -13.98 7.00
C GLN A 4 8.85 -15.25 6.23
N ASN A 5 9.51 -16.21 6.90
CA ASN A 5 9.97 -17.45 6.26
C ASN A 5 8.82 -18.28 5.68
N LYS A 6 7.60 -18.20 6.27
CA LYS A 6 6.42 -18.89 5.72
C LYS A 6 5.93 -18.23 4.44
N VAL A 7 5.89 -16.90 4.41
CA VAL A 7 5.47 -16.16 3.21
C VAL A 7 6.49 -16.38 2.09
N ASP A 8 7.80 -16.34 2.39
CA ASP A 8 8.86 -16.63 1.43
C ASP A 8 8.75 -18.03 0.83
N GLN A 9 8.50 -19.04 1.67
CA GLN A 9 8.29 -20.41 1.19
C GLN A 9 7.03 -20.55 0.35
N PHE A 10 5.95 -19.85 0.73
CA PHE A 10 4.72 -19.84 -0.07
C PHE A 10 4.97 -19.23 -1.45
N VAL A 11 5.50 -18.01 -1.50
CA VAL A 11 5.80 -17.28 -2.75
C VAL A 11 6.71 -18.10 -3.67
N LYS A 12 7.71 -18.79 -3.13
CA LYS A 12 8.64 -19.62 -3.93
C LYS A 12 8.04 -20.92 -4.45
N ASN A 13 7.12 -21.53 -3.72
CA ASN A 13 6.64 -22.88 -4.03
C ASN A 13 5.24 -22.91 -4.66
N PHE A 14 4.51 -21.80 -4.65
CA PHE A 14 3.19 -21.73 -5.22
C PHE A 14 3.24 -21.86 -6.75
N ARG A 15 2.50 -22.85 -7.29
CA ARG A 15 2.45 -23.14 -8.74
C ARG A 15 1.04 -23.10 -9.33
N SER A 16 0.04 -22.81 -8.51
CA SER A 16 -1.36 -22.76 -8.97
C SER A 16 -1.61 -21.45 -9.73
N PRO A 17 -2.51 -21.43 -10.73
CA PRO A 17 -2.69 -20.27 -11.59
C PRO A 17 -3.50 -19.12 -10.98
N VAL A 18 -4.18 -19.30 -9.84
CA VAL A 18 -5.14 -18.30 -9.34
C VAL A 18 -4.93 -17.96 -7.87
N ILE A 19 -4.70 -16.67 -7.61
CA ILE A 19 -4.86 -16.03 -6.31
C ILE A 19 -5.72 -14.78 -6.54
N ASN A 20 -6.81 -14.65 -5.78
CA ASN A 20 -7.71 -13.49 -5.91
C ASN A 20 -7.31 -12.34 -4.98
N SER A 21 -6.70 -12.67 -3.83
CA SER A 21 -6.28 -11.71 -2.82
C SER A 21 -4.96 -12.14 -2.17
N PHE A 22 -4.11 -11.16 -1.90
CA PHE A 22 -2.86 -11.34 -1.19
C PHE A 22 -2.87 -10.49 0.08
N LEU A 23 -2.78 -11.14 1.25
CA LEU A 23 -2.76 -10.47 2.54
C LEU A 23 -1.54 -10.94 3.33
N VAL A 24 -0.75 -9.98 3.79
CA VAL A 24 0.33 -10.22 4.74
C VAL A 24 0.15 -9.34 5.96
N ASN A 25 0.26 -9.94 7.14
CA ASN A 25 0.14 -9.24 8.41
C ASN A 25 1.28 -9.69 9.33
N PHE A 26 2.27 -8.84 9.53
CA PHE A 26 3.44 -9.21 10.32
C PHE A 26 4.19 -7.98 10.85
N TYR A 27 5.07 -8.21 11.81
CA TYR A 27 5.95 -7.19 12.38
C TYR A 27 7.12 -6.93 11.46
N LEU A 28 7.28 -5.67 11.01
CA LEU A 28 8.48 -5.25 10.29
C LEU A 28 9.67 -5.33 11.24
N ASN A 29 10.67 -6.14 10.91
CA ASN A 29 12.01 -6.02 11.48
C ASN A 29 12.94 -5.38 10.44
N CYS A 30 14.09 -4.88 10.89
CA CYS A 30 15.05 -4.18 10.03
C CYS A 30 15.49 -5.08 8.85
N GLU A 31 15.53 -4.54 7.64
CA GLU A 31 16.07 -5.18 6.41
C GLU A 31 15.14 -6.11 5.60
N GLN A 32 13.88 -5.71 5.38
CA GLN A 32 12.93 -6.52 4.59
C GLN A 32 12.36 -5.85 3.33
N SER A 33 12.81 -4.66 2.92
CA SER A 33 12.23 -3.97 1.76
C SER A 33 12.23 -4.84 0.50
N ASN A 34 13.38 -5.45 0.19
CA ASN A 34 13.51 -6.32 -0.99
C ASN A 34 12.60 -7.56 -0.90
N THR A 35 12.40 -8.10 0.30
CA THR A 35 11.52 -9.26 0.51
C THR A 35 10.05 -8.89 0.32
N ILE A 36 9.64 -7.73 0.84
CA ILE A 36 8.28 -7.22 0.67
C ILE A 36 8.00 -6.90 -0.80
N ASP A 37 8.96 -6.28 -1.50
CA ASP A 37 8.86 -6.01 -2.93
C ASP A 37 8.66 -7.31 -3.72
N GLN A 38 9.40 -8.38 -3.39
CA GLN A 38 9.22 -9.69 -4.01
C GLN A 38 7.81 -10.26 -3.79
N TRP A 39 7.23 -10.05 -2.60
CA TRP A 39 5.86 -10.50 -2.32
C TRP A 39 4.82 -9.70 -3.10
N ILE A 40 5.02 -8.39 -3.23
CA ILE A 40 4.16 -7.52 -4.03
C ILE A 40 4.26 -7.90 -5.51
N SER A 41 5.47 -8.05 -6.05
CA SER A 41 5.69 -8.51 -7.43
C SER A 41 5.04 -9.86 -7.69
N PHE A 42 5.15 -10.81 -6.75
CA PHE A 42 4.46 -12.09 -6.87
C PHE A 42 2.94 -11.91 -6.94
N ALA A 43 2.36 -11.11 -6.05
CA ALA A 43 0.92 -10.84 -6.06
C ALA A 43 0.46 -10.17 -7.37
N ILE A 44 1.24 -9.22 -7.88
CA ILE A 44 1.00 -8.56 -9.16
C ILE A 44 1.08 -9.57 -10.31
N ALA A 45 2.12 -10.40 -10.37
CA ALA A 45 2.29 -11.42 -11.39
C ALA A 45 1.11 -12.41 -11.42
N MET A 46 0.52 -12.70 -10.26
CA MET A 46 -0.67 -13.53 -10.11
C MET A 46 -1.99 -12.81 -10.48
N GLY A 47 -1.96 -11.52 -10.80
CA GLY A 47 -3.14 -10.74 -11.20
C GLY A 47 -4.16 -10.58 -10.08
N VAL A 48 -3.71 -10.44 -8.83
CA VAL A 48 -4.63 -10.36 -7.68
C VAL A 48 -5.51 -9.10 -7.76
N GLY A 49 -6.78 -9.24 -7.36
CA GLY A 49 -7.70 -8.11 -7.25
C GLY A 49 -7.56 -7.31 -5.96
N ARG A 50 -6.88 -7.87 -4.95
CA ARG A 50 -6.75 -7.26 -3.63
C ARG A 50 -5.37 -7.49 -3.02
N ILE A 51 -4.75 -6.43 -2.51
CA ILE A 51 -3.52 -6.48 -1.73
C ILE A 51 -3.75 -5.78 -0.39
N ASP A 52 -3.50 -6.51 0.70
CA ASP A 52 -3.55 -5.98 2.06
C ASP A 52 -2.17 -6.17 2.73
N LEU A 53 -1.41 -5.08 2.89
CA LEU A 53 -0.13 -5.04 3.58
C LEU A 53 -0.32 -4.46 4.98
N LEU A 54 -0.52 -5.34 5.96
CA LEU A 54 -0.83 -4.99 7.34
C LEU A 54 0.43 -5.05 8.20
N PHE A 55 1.32 -4.08 8.05
CA PHE A 55 2.52 -4.05 8.86
C PHE A 55 2.18 -3.60 10.29
N LEU A 56 2.63 -4.38 11.26
CA LEU A 56 2.55 -4.01 12.66
C LEU A 56 3.85 -3.27 13.02
N GLY A 57 3.74 -2.00 13.42
CA GLY A 57 4.86 -1.31 14.05
C GLY A 57 5.32 -2.09 15.30
N GLU A 58 6.63 -2.09 15.58
CA GLU A 58 7.18 -2.84 16.70
C GLU A 58 6.41 -2.52 18.01
N PRO A 59 5.90 -3.54 18.70
CA PRO A 59 5.24 -3.34 19.97
C PRO A 59 6.33 -3.07 21.01
N TYR A 60 6.43 -1.81 21.44
CA TYR A 60 7.09 -1.41 22.69
C TYR A 60 8.64 -1.45 22.77
N LEU A 61 9.40 -1.33 21.68
CA LEU A 61 10.85 -1.12 21.80
C LEU A 61 11.23 0.37 21.80
N ALA A 62 12.15 0.66 22.69
CA ALA A 62 12.54 1.95 23.26
C ALA A 62 12.66 3.12 22.26
N HIS A 63 12.39 4.30 22.79
CA HIS A 63 12.42 5.66 22.22
C HIS A 63 13.71 6.13 21.49
N SER A 64 14.53 5.22 20.97
CA SER A 64 15.90 5.51 20.54
C SER A 64 16.18 5.19 19.07
N SER A 65 15.32 4.40 18.40
CA SER A 65 15.53 4.04 17.00
C SER A 65 14.46 4.67 16.11
N PRO A 66 14.83 5.31 14.97
CA PRO A 66 13.84 5.80 14.02
C PRO A 66 12.98 4.62 13.56
N ARG A 67 11.66 4.78 13.62
CA ARG A 67 10.72 3.78 13.12
C ARG A 67 11.03 3.53 11.64
N LYS A 68 11.48 2.33 11.31
CA LYS A 68 11.74 1.93 9.92
C LYS A 68 10.44 1.45 9.30
N TYR A 69 9.74 2.35 8.62
CA TYR A 69 8.58 2.01 7.81
C TYR A 69 9.03 1.49 6.45
N TYR A 70 8.29 0.53 5.90
CA TYR A 70 8.49 0.11 4.51
C TYR A 70 8.09 1.26 3.58
N LYS A 71 8.98 1.64 2.65
CA LYS A 71 8.69 2.61 1.60
C LYS A 71 8.01 1.89 0.44
N PHE A 72 6.77 2.24 0.16
CA PHE A 72 5.97 1.59 -0.87
C PHE A 72 6.56 1.81 -2.27
N ALA A 73 6.83 0.70 -2.96
CA ALA A 73 7.46 0.70 -4.28
C ALA A 73 6.42 0.76 -5.41
N PHE A 74 6.12 1.97 -5.87
CA PHE A 74 5.18 2.22 -6.97
C PHE A 74 5.61 1.58 -8.30
N ASP A 75 6.92 1.49 -8.53
CA ASP A 75 7.48 0.98 -9.80
C ASP A 75 7.05 -0.47 -10.09
N LEU A 76 6.72 -1.25 -9.05
CA LEU A 76 6.22 -2.62 -9.18
C LEU A 76 4.86 -2.69 -9.90
N PHE A 77 4.08 -1.60 -9.89
CA PHE A 77 2.75 -1.54 -10.50
C PHE A 77 2.77 -1.09 -11.97
N SER A 78 3.95 -0.96 -12.56
CA SER A 78 4.11 -0.70 -14.00
C SER A 78 3.82 -1.94 -14.87
N GLU A 79 3.74 -3.13 -14.26
CA GLU A 79 3.44 -4.37 -14.96
C GLU A 79 1.97 -4.46 -15.42
N PRO A 80 1.69 -5.08 -16.58
CA PRO A 80 0.31 -5.20 -17.08
C PRO A 80 -0.66 -5.89 -16.11
N ASN A 81 -0.19 -6.86 -15.32
CA ASN A 81 -1.07 -7.57 -14.39
C ASN A 81 -1.49 -6.71 -13.19
N ALA A 82 -0.82 -5.59 -12.93
CA ALA A 82 -1.19 -4.63 -11.89
C ALA A 82 -2.57 -4.01 -12.15
N TYR A 83 -3.04 -3.97 -13.40
CA TYR A 83 -4.39 -3.50 -13.74
C TYR A 83 -5.51 -4.36 -13.14
N ALA A 84 -5.22 -5.59 -12.69
CA ALA A 84 -6.19 -6.41 -11.99
C ALA A 84 -6.53 -5.87 -10.59
N LEU A 85 -5.65 -5.06 -9.99
CA LEU A 85 -5.80 -4.58 -8.63
C LEU A 85 -6.98 -3.60 -8.50
N LYS A 86 -7.92 -3.96 -7.62
CA LYS A 86 -9.11 -3.16 -7.30
C LYS A 86 -9.10 -2.64 -5.87
N HIS A 87 -8.43 -3.34 -4.96
CA HIS A 87 -8.46 -3.02 -3.54
C HIS A 87 -7.04 -3.00 -2.95
N LEU A 88 -6.67 -1.89 -2.33
CA LEU A 88 -5.37 -1.73 -1.68
C LEU A 88 -5.55 -1.27 -0.23
N ARG A 89 -4.98 -2.01 0.70
CA ARG A 89 -4.87 -1.61 2.11
C ARG A 89 -3.41 -1.61 2.55
N LEU A 90 -2.99 -0.49 3.12
CA LEU A 90 -1.64 -0.30 3.62
C LEU A 90 -1.69 0.15 5.08
N GLU A 91 -0.92 -0.54 5.94
CA GLU A 91 -0.73 -0.13 7.32
C GLU A 91 0.75 0.02 7.68
N CYS A 92 1.09 1.07 8.44
CA CYS A 92 2.45 1.32 8.94
C CYS A 92 3.54 1.31 7.85
N CYS A 93 3.32 2.04 6.76
CA CYS A 93 4.29 2.22 5.68
C CYS A 93 4.48 3.70 5.32
N ILE A 94 5.41 3.99 4.41
CA ILE A 94 5.62 5.30 3.79
C ILE A 94 5.10 5.23 2.35
N VAL A 95 4.27 6.18 1.96
CA VAL A 95 3.67 6.30 0.62
C VAL A 95 3.92 7.71 0.10
N TYR A 96 4.88 7.86 -0.80
CA TYR A 96 5.17 9.13 -1.45
C TYR A 96 4.76 9.10 -2.91
N ASN A 97 4.44 10.27 -3.48
CA ASN A 97 4.03 10.34 -4.86
C ASN A 97 5.12 9.73 -5.78
N PRO A 98 4.75 8.89 -6.76
CA PRO A 98 5.73 8.36 -7.72
C PRO A 98 6.44 9.50 -8.44
N THR A 99 7.74 9.32 -8.68
CA THR A 99 8.60 10.34 -9.31
C THR A 99 8.52 10.32 -10.83
N ASN A 100 7.96 9.24 -11.40
CA ASN A 100 7.80 9.07 -12.85
C ASN A 100 6.41 9.59 -13.28
N CYS A 101 6.38 10.76 -13.92
CA CYS A 101 5.15 11.46 -14.30
C CYS A 101 4.32 10.76 -15.39
N ASP A 102 4.90 9.83 -16.15
CA ASP A 102 4.19 9.13 -17.24
C ASP A 102 3.45 7.88 -16.74
N PHE A 103 3.70 7.46 -15.50
CA PHE A 103 3.11 6.28 -14.90
C PHE A 103 1.94 6.65 -13.99
N ILE A 104 0.75 6.19 -14.36
CA ILE A 104 -0.46 6.30 -13.54
C ILE A 104 -0.70 4.96 -12.84
N PRO A 105 -0.27 4.79 -11.57
CA PRO A 105 -0.62 3.60 -10.81
C PRO A 105 -2.13 3.54 -10.57
N PHE A 106 -2.65 2.34 -10.36
CA PHE A 106 -3.98 2.14 -9.74
C PHE A 106 -5.20 2.61 -10.55
N LYS A 107 -5.10 2.70 -11.88
CA LYS A 107 -6.21 3.11 -12.76
C LYS A 107 -7.56 2.41 -12.50
N ASN A 108 -7.52 1.14 -12.09
CA ASN A 108 -8.70 0.31 -11.82
C ASN A 108 -9.04 0.16 -10.33
N LEU A 109 -8.39 0.94 -9.46
CA LEU A 109 -8.57 0.87 -8.02
C LEU A 109 -9.94 1.42 -7.63
N ILE A 110 -10.67 0.61 -6.89
CA ILE A 110 -12.01 0.89 -6.37
C ILE A 110 -11.94 1.36 -4.92
N SER A 111 -11.06 0.75 -4.10
CA SER A 111 -10.90 1.11 -2.70
C SER A 111 -9.44 1.29 -2.29
N LEU A 112 -9.15 2.39 -1.60
CA LEU A 112 -7.88 2.64 -0.92
C LEU A 112 -8.09 2.80 0.58
N SER A 113 -7.32 2.05 1.38
CA SER A 113 -7.29 2.20 2.84
C SER A 113 -5.85 2.41 3.31
N LEU A 114 -5.60 3.55 3.95
CA LEU A 114 -4.33 3.90 4.55
C LEU A 114 -4.49 4.04 6.06
N ARG A 115 -3.65 3.33 6.82
CA ARG A 115 -3.67 3.40 8.29
C ARG A 115 -2.28 3.54 8.89
N LYS A 116 -2.06 4.55 9.72
CA LYS A 116 -0.75 4.84 10.33
C LYS A 116 0.35 4.97 9.26
N VAL A 117 0.00 5.58 8.13
CA VAL A 117 0.88 5.75 6.97
C VAL A 117 1.47 7.16 7.00
N GLU A 118 2.77 7.27 6.74
CA GLU A 118 3.37 8.55 6.36
C GLU A 118 3.12 8.75 4.86
N VAL A 119 2.41 9.83 4.50
CA VAL A 119 1.88 10.01 3.17
C VAL A 119 2.20 11.40 2.62
N ASP A 120 2.59 11.43 1.36
CA ASP A 120 2.69 12.67 0.59
C ASP A 120 1.29 13.14 0.19
N GLU A 121 0.91 14.36 0.55
CA GLU A 121 -0.36 14.96 0.15
C GLU A 121 -0.58 14.91 -1.37
N MET A 122 0.48 15.06 -2.18
CA MET A 122 0.39 15.01 -3.64
C MET A 122 -0.05 13.64 -4.14
N PHE A 123 0.30 12.56 -3.42
CA PHE A 123 -0.17 11.22 -3.76
C PHE A 123 -1.68 11.11 -3.57
N ILE A 124 -2.24 11.67 -2.49
CA ILE A 124 -3.70 11.64 -2.28
C ILE A 124 -4.40 12.47 -3.35
N GLU A 125 -3.83 13.62 -3.70
CA GLU A 125 -4.38 14.50 -4.72
C GLU A 125 -4.33 13.89 -6.13
N SER A 126 -3.29 13.12 -6.47
CA SER A 126 -3.16 12.47 -7.78
C SER A 126 -4.16 11.34 -8.00
N LEU A 127 -4.66 10.67 -6.95
CA LEU A 127 -5.69 9.65 -7.08
C LEU A 127 -6.98 10.15 -7.77
N PHE A 128 -7.28 11.44 -7.70
CA PHE A 128 -8.53 11.98 -8.23
C PHE A 128 -8.58 12.11 -9.76
N PRO A 129 -7.60 12.75 -10.43
CA PRO A 129 -7.54 12.71 -11.89
C PRO A 129 -7.24 11.31 -12.44
N ASP A 130 -6.50 10.48 -11.69
CA ASP A 130 -5.87 9.27 -12.23
C ASP A 130 -6.66 7.98 -11.97
N CYS A 131 -7.28 7.83 -10.80
CA CYS A 131 -7.98 6.61 -10.40
C CYS A 131 -9.50 6.77 -10.60
N LEU A 132 -9.95 6.72 -11.86
CA LEU A 132 -11.32 7.11 -12.20
C LEU A 132 -12.41 6.25 -11.54
N LEU A 133 -12.09 5.01 -11.17
CA LEU A 133 -13.00 4.06 -10.54
C LEU A 133 -12.97 4.08 -9.00
N LEU A 134 -12.22 4.99 -8.39
CA LEU A 134 -12.09 5.06 -6.93
C LEU A 134 -13.42 5.51 -6.30
N GLU A 135 -14.04 4.61 -5.56
CA GLU A 135 -15.31 4.81 -4.86
C GLU A 135 -15.12 4.94 -3.34
N GLU A 136 -14.06 4.31 -2.80
CA GLU A 136 -13.82 4.26 -1.36
C GLU A 136 -12.42 4.74 -0.96
N LEU A 137 -12.37 5.71 -0.04
CA LEU A 137 -11.14 6.23 0.53
C LEU A 137 -11.22 6.29 2.06
N TYR A 138 -10.36 5.51 2.72
CA TYR A 138 -10.26 5.45 4.18
C TYR A 138 -8.86 5.88 4.65
N LEU A 139 -8.80 6.95 5.42
CA LEU A 139 -7.57 7.49 6.01
C LEU A 139 -7.69 7.42 7.54
N ALA A 140 -6.77 6.71 8.19
CA ALA A 140 -6.77 6.54 9.64
C ALA A 140 -5.39 6.76 10.23
N SER A 141 -5.23 7.74 11.12
CA SER A 141 -3.94 8.05 11.77
C SER A 141 -2.80 8.28 10.79
N CYS A 142 -3.07 8.87 9.61
CA CYS A 142 -2.05 9.18 8.62
C CYS A 142 -1.31 10.46 9.00
N ASN A 143 -0.01 10.49 8.70
CA ASN A 143 0.85 11.65 8.85
C ASN A 143 1.15 12.24 7.47
N PHE A 144 0.61 13.42 7.17
CA PHE A 144 0.85 14.13 5.92
C PHE A 144 2.17 14.88 5.99
N LYS A 145 2.92 14.92 4.90
CA LYS A 145 4.28 15.47 4.93
C LYS A 145 4.32 16.99 5.16
N SER A 146 3.44 17.74 4.49
CA SER A 146 3.51 19.20 4.55
C SER A 146 2.16 19.90 4.68
N SER A 147 1.06 19.28 4.25
CA SER A 147 -0.27 19.90 4.33
C SER A 147 -1.41 18.87 4.26
N THR A 148 -2.64 19.29 4.57
CA THR A 148 -3.81 18.44 4.36
C THR A 148 -4.15 18.37 2.86
N PRO A 149 -4.35 17.17 2.29
CA PRO A 149 -4.62 17.01 0.87
C PRO A 149 -5.97 17.60 0.48
N LYS A 150 -6.03 18.22 -0.71
CA LYS A 150 -7.27 18.73 -1.29
C LYS A 150 -8.04 17.60 -1.96
N ILE A 151 -9.22 17.31 -1.42
CA ILE A 151 -10.10 16.26 -1.94
C ILE A 151 -11.25 16.93 -2.66
N VAL A 152 -11.20 16.93 -4.00
CA VAL A 152 -12.10 17.75 -4.85
C VAL A 152 -13.02 16.90 -5.72
N ARG A 153 -13.16 15.59 -5.43
CA ARG A 153 -13.89 14.68 -6.32
C ARG A 153 -15.27 14.26 -5.79
N SER A 154 -16.27 14.32 -6.67
CA SER A 154 -17.67 13.96 -6.40
C SER A 154 -18.00 12.47 -6.58
N SER A 155 -17.06 11.65 -7.07
CA SER A 155 -17.28 10.21 -7.35
C SER A 155 -17.03 9.29 -6.16
N LEU A 156 -16.47 9.79 -5.06
CA LEU A 156 -16.31 8.99 -3.85
C LEU A 156 -17.67 8.73 -3.22
N CYS A 157 -18.06 7.47 -3.11
CA CYS A 157 -19.27 7.05 -2.41
C CYS A 157 -18.99 6.88 -0.91
N HIS A 158 -17.79 6.44 -0.55
CA HIS A 158 -17.40 6.20 0.84
C HIS A 158 -16.10 6.94 1.17
N PHE A 159 -16.19 7.89 2.09
CA PHE A 159 -15.05 8.67 2.54
C PHE A 159 -14.99 8.71 4.06
N LYS A 160 -13.82 8.37 4.63
CA LYS A 160 -13.59 8.41 6.07
C LYS A 160 -12.19 8.90 6.38
N VAL A 161 -12.11 9.90 7.26
CA VAL A 161 -10.84 10.39 7.82
C VAL A 161 -10.93 10.37 9.33
N THR A 162 -9.94 9.77 9.99
CA THR A 162 -9.90 9.68 11.45
C THR A 162 -8.48 9.91 11.97
N GLY A 163 -8.30 10.87 12.87
CA GLY A 163 -7.04 11.08 13.60
C GLY A 163 -5.80 11.33 12.72
N CYS A 164 -5.96 11.85 11.51
CA CYS A 164 -4.83 12.22 10.64
C CYS A 164 -4.31 13.61 10.99
N TYR A 165 -3.03 13.87 10.71
CA TYR A 165 -2.34 15.11 11.06
C TYR A 165 -1.24 15.42 10.02
N ILE A 166 -0.69 16.64 10.09
CA ILE A 166 0.49 17.08 9.34
C ILE A 166 1.70 16.97 10.26
#